data_AF-A0A7S0B4X4-F1
#
_entry.id   AF-A0A7S0B4X4-F1
#
_cell.length_a   1.000
_cell.length_b   1.000
_cell.length_c   1.000
_cell.angle_alpha   90.00
_cell.angle_beta   90.00
_cell.angle_gamma   90.00
#
_symmetry.space_group_name_H-M   'P 1'
#
loop_
_entity.id
_entity.type
_entity.pdbx_description
1 polymer ?
#
loop_
_entity_poly.entity_id
_entity_poly.type
_entity_poly.pdbx_seq_one_letter_code
_entity_poly.pdbx_strand_id
1 'polypeptide(L)'
;EKADYDANIAAITKAVAALEKGVAGGFLQTSAAQVLRQLALDKQDMVAADREELLSFLSGKQGEGYAPQSGEVIGILKQMGDTMSKGLADATAAEEAAIKAFDGLMQAKSKEISALTATVEAKTTQIGETGVDLVRMKEDLSDTEATLAKDKKFSAGLDKSCATKAAEWEERSKTRAE
;
A
#
# COMPACT_ATOMS: atom_id res chain seq x y z
N GLU A 1 14.84 3.42 19.74
CA GLU A 1 13.64 4.07 20.30
C GLU A 1 12.87 3.21 21.28
N LYS A 2 12.10 2.19 20.88
CA LYS A 2 11.37 1.33 21.84
C LYS A 2 12.27 0.74 22.94
N ALA A 3 13.42 0.18 22.55
CA ALA A 3 14.40 -0.37 23.49
C ALA A 3 14.95 0.67 24.48
N ASP A 4 15.07 1.93 24.06
CA ASP A 4 15.53 3.03 24.91
C ASP A 4 14.45 3.43 25.92
N TYR A 5 13.18 3.48 25.48
CA TYR A 5 12.03 3.67 26.37
C TYR A 5 11.92 2.54 27.41
N ASP A 6 12.06 1.28 26.99
CA ASP A 6 12.04 0.11 27.87
C ASP A 6 13.18 0.16 28.91
N ALA A 7 14.40 0.52 28.47
CA ALA A 7 15.54 0.68 29.36
C ALA A 7 15.34 1.80 30.40
N ASN A 8 14.78 2.93 29.96
CA ASN A 8 14.46 4.06 30.81
C ASN A 8 13.37 3.72 31.84
N ILE A 9 12.26 3.10 31.42
CA ILE A 9 11.17 2.65 32.31
C ILE A 9 11.70 1.63 33.33
N ALA A 10 12.56 0.70 32.90
CA ALA A 10 13.19 -0.27 33.80
C ALA A 10 14.12 0.41 34.81
N ALA A 11 14.85 1.44 34.42
CA ALA A 11 15.70 2.22 35.33
C ALA A 11 14.86 2.98 36.36
N ILE A 12 13.75 3.61 35.94
CA ILE A 12 12.78 4.28 36.82
C ILE A 12 12.20 3.30 37.84
N THR A 13 11.73 2.13 37.38
CA THR A 13 11.13 1.10 38.25
C THR A 13 12.13 0.61 39.30
N LYS A 14 13.40 0.43 38.92
CA LYS A 14 14.47 0.05 39.85
C LYS A 14 14.77 1.15 40.88
N ALA A 15 14.71 2.42 40.49
CA ALA A 15 14.90 3.53 41.42
C ALA A 15 13.77 3.62 42.44
N VAL A 16 12.52 3.54 41.99
CA VAL A 16 11.34 3.51 42.86
C VAL A 16 11.45 2.37 43.88
N ALA A 17 11.77 1.15 43.43
CA ALA A 17 11.91 0.00 44.30
C ALA A 17 13.07 0.12 45.31
N ALA A 18 14.19 0.74 44.92
CA ALA A 18 15.31 0.97 45.82
C ALA A 18 15.03 2.05 46.86
N LEU A 19 14.31 3.11 46.47
CA LEU A 19 13.88 4.19 47.34
C LEU A 19 12.84 3.72 48.37
N GLU A 20 11.85 2.93 47.95
CA GLU A 20 10.83 2.35 48.85
C GLU A 20 11.43 1.38 49.87
N LYS A 21 12.52 0.70 49.52
CA LYS A 21 13.26 -0.22 50.40
C LYS A 21 14.31 0.47 51.28
N GLY A 22 14.48 1.79 51.15
CA GLY A 22 15.48 2.55 51.92
C GLY A 22 16.94 2.25 51.56
N VAL A 23 17.21 1.64 50.39
CA VAL A 23 18.55 1.24 49.93
C VAL A 23 19.10 2.18 48.86
N ALA A 24 18.73 3.45 48.92
CA ALA A 24 19.07 4.48 47.93
C ALA A 24 20.57 4.59 47.65
N GLY A 25 21.42 4.49 48.68
CA GLY A 25 22.87 4.59 48.55
C GLY A 25 23.48 3.52 47.64
N GLY A 26 22.97 2.28 47.68
CA GLY A 26 23.40 1.21 46.78
C GLY A 26 22.88 1.41 45.35
N PHE A 27 21.70 1.99 45.19
CA PHE A 27 21.13 2.29 43.88
C PHE A 27 21.93 3.35 43.11
N LEU A 28 22.40 4.41 43.78
CA LEU A 28 23.16 5.50 43.15
C LEU A 28 24.48 5.04 42.49
N GLN A 29 25.00 3.87 42.88
CA GLN A 29 26.19 3.26 42.29
C GLN A 29 25.88 2.36 41.08
N THR A 30 24.61 2.13 40.76
CA THR A 30 24.19 1.24 39.67
C THR A 30 24.20 1.95 38.32
N SER A 31 24.29 1.17 37.24
CA SER A 31 24.09 1.65 35.87
C SER A 31 22.69 2.23 35.64
N ALA A 32 21.66 1.75 36.36
CA ALA A 32 20.31 2.29 36.30
C ALA A 32 20.24 3.75 36.81
N ALA A 33 21.03 4.09 37.83
CA ALA A 33 21.14 5.48 38.28
C ALA A 33 21.84 6.38 37.26
N GLN A 34 22.81 5.86 36.50
CA GLN A 34 23.47 6.59 35.42
C GLN A 34 22.49 6.87 34.26
N VAL A 35 21.68 5.87 33.88
CA VAL A 35 20.61 6.02 32.89
C VAL A 35 19.60 7.08 33.33
N LEU A 36 19.18 7.08 34.60
CA LEU A 36 18.25 8.10 35.11
C LEU A 36 18.85 9.50 35.17
N ARG A 37 20.14 9.63 35.50
CA ARG A 37 20.84 10.93 35.45
C ARG A 37 20.82 11.49 34.04
N GLN A 38 21.15 10.66 33.06
CA GLN A 38 21.14 11.06 31.66
C GLN A 38 19.72 11.42 31.20
N LEU A 39 18.72 10.60 31.55
CA LEU A 39 17.32 10.86 31.24
C LEU A 39 16.82 12.17 31.86
N ALA A 40 17.17 12.46 33.12
CA ALA A 40 16.81 13.71 33.79
C ALA A 40 17.55 14.94 33.23
N LEU A 41 18.71 14.75 32.58
CA LEU A 41 19.40 15.80 31.86
C LEU A 41 18.78 16.07 30.48
N ASP A 42 18.28 15.02 29.83
CA ASP A 42 17.75 15.09 28.46
C ASP A 42 16.25 15.46 28.42
N LYS A 43 15.48 15.12 29.46
CA LYS A 43 14.05 15.46 29.58
C LYS A 43 13.85 16.95 29.86
N GLN A 44 13.48 17.72 28.83
CA GLN A 44 13.08 19.13 28.96
C GLN A 44 11.61 19.33 29.34
N ASP A 45 10.75 18.34 29.11
CA ASP A 45 9.31 18.42 29.39
C ASP A 45 8.93 18.18 30.87
N MET A 46 9.91 18.16 31.76
CA MET A 46 9.70 18.01 33.20
C MET A 46 9.71 19.36 33.90
N VAL A 47 8.93 19.50 34.97
CA VAL A 47 8.93 20.72 35.80
C VAL A 47 10.35 20.96 36.31
N ALA A 48 10.84 22.19 36.20
CA ALA A 48 12.21 22.54 36.54
C ALA A 48 12.56 22.21 38.01
N ALA A 49 11.59 22.37 38.91
CA ALA A 49 11.71 22.01 40.33
C ALA A 49 11.91 20.49 40.52
N ASP A 50 11.02 19.67 39.93
CA ASP A 50 11.11 18.20 39.96
C ASP A 50 12.44 17.69 39.38
N ARG A 51 12.95 18.39 38.36
CA ARG A 51 14.25 18.08 37.72
C ARG A 51 15.43 18.40 38.63
N GLU A 52 15.40 19.55 39.28
CA GLU A 52 16.42 19.92 40.25
C GLU A 52 16.44 18.96 41.44
N GLU A 53 15.26 18.57 41.93
CA GLU A 53 15.11 17.63 43.02
C GLU A 53 15.63 16.23 42.65
N LEU A 54 15.26 15.72 41.47
CA LEU A 54 15.76 14.45 40.93
C LEU A 54 17.28 14.46 40.72
N LEU A 55 17.84 15.53 40.14
CA LEU A 55 19.27 15.65 39.91
C LEU A 55 20.04 15.80 41.23
N SER A 56 19.49 16.51 42.20
CA SER A 56 20.05 16.62 43.55
C SER A 56 20.15 15.25 44.21
N PHE A 57 19.05 14.48 44.22
CA PHE A 57 19.02 13.10 44.71
C PHE A 57 20.04 12.21 43.97
N LEU A 58 20.02 12.26 42.63
CA LEU A 58 20.88 11.41 41.82
C LEU A 58 22.36 11.80 41.94
N SER A 59 22.71 13.05 42.25
CA SER A 59 24.10 13.50 42.38
C SER A 59 24.83 12.97 43.61
N GLY A 60 24.12 12.33 44.56
CA GLY A 60 24.71 11.78 45.78
C GLY A 60 25.25 12.85 46.73
N LYS A 61 24.88 14.12 46.56
CA LYS A 61 25.16 15.21 47.51
C LYS A 61 24.25 15.10 48.74
N GLN A 62 24.30 13.98 49.46
CA GLN A 62 23.57 13.81 50.72
C GLN A 62 24.46 13.09 51.73
N GLY A 63 24.94 13.87 52.70
CA GLY A 63 25.62 13.36 53.89
C GLY A 63 24.69 12.54 54.77
N GLU A 64 25.29 11.68 55.58
CA GLU A 64 24.66 10.76 56.53
C GLU A 64 23.65 11.51 57.43
N GLY A 65 22.34 11.36 57.18
CA GLY A 65 21.32 11.79 58.16
C GLY A 65 20.00 12.38 57.63
N TYR A 66 19.82 12.60 56.32
CA TYR A 66 18.57 13.19 55.81
C TYR A 66 17.69 12.18 55.08
N ALA A 67 16.81 11.50 55.82
CA ALA A 67 15.70 10.70 55.30
C ALA A 67 14.30 11.35 55.53
N PRO A 68 13.99 12.56 54.99
CA PRO A 68 12.60 12.99 54.79
C PRO A 68 12.18 13.34 53.34
N GLN A 69 13.09 13.36 52.34
CA GLN A 69 12.77 13.78 50.96
C GLN A 69 12.50 12.63 49.96
N SER A 70 12.55 11.37 50.40
CA SER A 70 12.37 10.23 49.49
C SER A 70 10.97 10.10 48.91
N GLY A 71 9.92 10.58 49.60
CA GLY A 71 8.53 10.43 49.15
C GLY A 71 8.19 11.24 47.91
N GLU A 72 8.67 12.47 47.81
CA GLU A 72 8.44 13.38 46.68
C GLU A 72 9.19 12.89 45.43
N VAL A 73 10.47 12.52 45.58
CA VAL A 73 11.27 11.89 44.51
C VAL A 73 10.65 10.57 44.02
N ILE A 74 10.10 9.74 44.91
CA ILE A 74 9.37 8.52 44.50
C ILE A 74 8.14 8.89 43.67
N GLY A 75 7.39 9.93 44.06
CA GLY A 75 6.23 10.43 43.33
C GLY A 75 6.58 10.90 41.93
N ILE A 76 7.64 11.71 41.79
CA ILE A 76 8.14 12.21 40.51
C ILE A 76 8.58 11.03 39.62
N LEU A 77 9.35 10.07 40.16
CA LEU A 77 9.77 8.89 39.40
C LEU A 77 8.60 8.04 38.95
N LYS A 78 7.59 7.81 39.80
CA LYS A 78 6.38 7.07 39.43
C LYS A 78 5.63 7.78 38.30
N GLN A 79 5.38 9.08 38.44
CA GLN A 79 4.71 9.86 37.39
C GLN A 79 5.49 9.84 36.06
N MET A 80 6.83 9.93 36.12
CA MET A 80 7.69 9.84 34.94
C MET A 80 7.61 8.45 34.30
N GLY A 81 7.63 7.39 35.10
CA GLY A 81 7.50 6.01 34.64
C GLY A 81 6.14 5.73 34.00
N ASP A 82 5.05 6.19 34.63
CA ASP A 82 3.69 6.03 34.12
C ASP A 82 3.50 6.78 32.80
N THR A 83 3.98 8.02 32.72
CA THR A 83 3.89 8.83 31.49
C THR A 83 4.68 8.20 30.34
N MET A 84 5.89 7.71 30.61
CA MET A 84 6.71 7.04 29.60
C MET A 84 6.09 5.69 29.16
N SER A 85 5.56 4.92 30.10
CA SER A 85 4.90 3.64 29.80
C SER A 85 3.64 3.83 28.96
N LYS A 86 2.83 4.84 29.30
CA LYS A 86 1.65 5.20 28.52
C LYS A 86 2.04 5.68 27.12
N GLY A 87 3.02 6.57 27.00
CA GLY A 87 3.49 7.05 25.69
C GLY A 87 4.02 5.91 24.81
N LEU A 88 4.75 4.96 25.39
CA LEU A 88 5.24 3.77 24.68
C LEU A 88 4.09 2.88 24.19
N ALA A 89 3.09 2.65 25.04
CA ALA A 89 1.91 1.86 24.70
C ALA A 89 1.09 2.52 23.58
N ASP A 90 0.83 3.83 23.69
CA ASP A 90 0.10 4.60 22.69
C ASP A 90 0.85 4.62 21.35
N ALA A 91 2.17 4.83 21.36
CA ALA A 91 3.00 4.80 20.16
C ALA A 91 3.05 3.41 19.51
N THR A 92 3.16 2.35 20.31
CA THR A 92 3.14 0.97 19.81
C THR A 92 1.79 0.63 19.17
N ALA A 93 0.68 1.01 19.81
CA ALA A 93 -0.65 0.79 19.28
C ALA A 93 -0.88 1.58 17.97
N ALA A 94 -0.40 2.82 17.89
CA ALA A 94 -0.46 3.62 16.67
C ALA A 94 0.35 2.98 15.53
N GLU A 95 1.56 2.48 15.80
CA GLU A 95 2.40 1.79 14.83
C GLU A 95 1.75 0.49 14.33
N GLU A 96 1.22 -0.34 15.24
CA GLU A 96 0.51 -1.58 14.87
C GLU A 96 -0.73 -1.29 14.01
N ALA A 97 -1.48 -0.24 14.34
CA ALA A 97 -2.63 0.20 13.54
C ALA A 97 -2.19 0.68 12.15
N ALA A 98 -1.08 1.42 12.05
CA ALA A 98 -0.51 1.88 10.79
C ALA A 98 -0.03 0.72 9.92
N ILE A 99 0.67 -0.27 10.49
CA ILE A 99 1.10 -1.50 9.80
C ILE A 99 -0.12 -2.24 9.25
N LYS A 100 -1.15 -2.46 10.08
CA LYS A 100 -2.36 -3.16 9.64
C LYS A 100 -3.09 -2.43 8.51
N ALA A 101 -3.16 -1.10 8.59
CA ALA A 101 -3.76 -0.27 7.54
C ALA A 101 -2.94 -0.35 6.24
N PHE A 102 -1.61 -0.30 6.35
CA PHE A 102 -0.70 -0.41 5.21
C PHE A 102 -0.80 -1.78 4.53
N ASP A 103 -0.75 -2.88 5.29
CA ASP A 103 -0.87 -4.23 4.75
C ASP A 103 -2.23 -4.46 4.07
N GLY A 104 -3.30 -3.93 4.67
CA GLY A 104 -4.63 -3.95 4.07
C GLY A 104 -4.68 -3.20 2.73
N LEU A 105 -4.09 -2.01 2.68
CA LEU A 105 -4.02 -1.20 1.47
C LEU A 105 -3.18 -1.87 0.38
N MET A 106 -2.02 -2.43 0.74
CA MET A 106 -1.14 -3.15 -0.18
C MET A 106 -1.83 -4.37 -0.77
N GLN A 107 -2.56 -5.15 0.04
CA GLN A 107 -3.33 -6.28 -0.45
C GLN A 107 -4.43 -5.84 -1.42
N ALA A 108 -5.18 -4.78 -1.07
CA ALA A 108 -6.24 -4.26 -1.92
C ALA A 108 -5.68 -3.76 -3.27
N LYS A 109 -4.58 -3.00 -3.24
CA LYS A 109 -3.92 -2.48 -4.44
C LYS A 109 -3.32 -3.58 -5.29
N SER A 110 -2.73 -4.62 -4.69
CA SER A 110 -2.22 -5.78 -5.42
C SER A 110 -3.35 -6.54 -6.15
N LYS A 111 -4.50 -6.75 -5.50
CA LYS A 111 -5.69 -7.33 -6.13
C LYS A 111 -6.21 -6.47 -7.28
N GLU A 112 -6.27 -5.15 -7.09
CA GLU A 112 -6.67 -4.19 -8.11
C GLU A 112 -5.76 -4.25 -9.34
N ILE A 113 -4.44 -4.24 -9.14
CA ILE A 113 -3.44 -4.37 -10.21
C ILE A 113 -3.66 -5.68 -10.99
N SER A 114 -3.82 -6.81 -10.30
CA SER A 114 -4.04 -8.10 -10.96
C SER A 114 -5.31 -8.11 -11.83
N ALA A 115 -6.41 -7.57 -11.31
CA ALA A 115 -7.67 -7.50 -12.05
C ALA A 115 -7.59 -6.57 -13.26
N LEU A 116 -6.93 -5.41 -13.11
CA LEU A 116 -6.71 -4.46 -14.20
C LEU A 116 -5.79 -5.05 -15.28
N THR A 117 -4.70 -5.72 -14.89
CA THR A 117 -3.80 -6.39 -15.84
C THR A 117 -4.55 -7.45 -16.65
N ALA A 118 -5.35 -8.32 -16.00
CA ALA A 118 -6.16 -9.31 -16.71
C ALA A 118 -7.17 -8.66 -17.67
N THR A 119 -7.75 -7.51 -17.28
CA THR A 119 -8.66 -6.75 -18.14
C THR A 119 -7.93 -6.16 -19.36
N VAL A 120 -6.72 -5.63 -19.16
CA VAL A 120 -5.88 -5.08 -20.24
C VAL A 120 -5.49 -6.19 -21.23
N GLU A 121 -5.07 -7.35 -20.73
CA GLU A 121 -4.74 -8.51 -21.56
C GLU A 121 -5.94 -8.96 -22.39
N ALA A 122 -7.11 -9.14 -21.76
CA ALA A 122 -8.34 -9.55 -22.45
C ALA A 122 -8.74 -8.54 -23.54
N LYS A 123 -8.69 -7.23 -23.25
CA LYS A 123 -9.01 -6.19 -24.24
C LYS A 123 -7.99 -6.14 -25.37
N THR A 124 -6.71 -6.36 -25.09
CA THR A 124 -5.66 -6.38 -26.12
C THR A 124 -5.86 -7.55 -27.07
N THR A 125 -6.21 -8.73 -26.55
CA THR A 125 -6.59 -9.89 -27.36
C THR A 125 -7.81 -9.58 -28.24
N GLN A 126 -8.88 -9.01 -27.68
CA GLN A 126 -10.07 -8.64 -28.44
C GLN A 126 -9.77 -7.64 -29.56
N ILE A 127 -8.89 -6.67 -29.32
CA ILE A 127 -8.45 -5.73 -30.35
C ILE A 127 -7.74 -6.48 -31.49
N GLY A 128 -6.87 -7.43 -31.16
CA GLY A 128 -6.18 -8.27 -32.14
C GLY A 128 -7.15 -9.10 -32.99
N GLU A 129 -8.06 -9.83 -32.35
CA GLU A 129 -9.08 -10.65 -33.02
C GLU A 129 -9.99 -9.81 -33.92
N THR A 130 -10.52 -8.69 -33.39
CA THR A 130 -11.36 -7.76 -34.14
C THR A 130 -10.60 -7.17 -35.33
N GLY A 131 -9.30 -6.91 -35.18
CA GLY A 131 -8.44 -6.42 -36.26
C GLY A 131 -8.32 -7.43 -37.40
N VAL A 132 -8.12 -8.72 -37.09
CA VAL A 132 -8.07 -9.79 -38.09
C VAL A 132 -9.42 -9.95 -38.79
N ASP A 133 -10.52 -9.99 -38.04
CA ASP A 133 -11.86 -10.10 -38.59
C ASP A 133 -12.19 -8.93 -39.53
N LEU A 134 -11.78 -7.72 -39.17
CA LEU A 134 -11.98 -6.53 -39.99
C LEU A 134 -11.22 -6.62 -41.31
N VAL A 135 -9.98 -7.13 -41.32
CA VAL A 135 -9.22 -7.32 -42.56
C VAL A 135 -9.87 -8.39 -43.41
N ARG A 136 -10.25 -9.54 -42.83
CA ARG A 136 -10.96 -10.60 -43.56
C ARG A 136 -12.24 -10.10 -44.20
N MET A 137 -13.09 -9.38 -43.44
CA MET A 137 -14.34 -8.82 -43.97
C MET A 137 -14.11 -7.82 -45.10
N LYS A 138 -13.00 -7.06 -45.07
CA LYS A 138 -12.65 -6.15 -46.17
C LYS A 138 -12.22 -6.90 -47.43
N GLU A 139 -11.46 -7.99 -47.29
CA GLU A 139 -11.08 -8.86 -48.40
C GLU A 139 -12.30 -9.53 -49.01
N ASP A 140 -13.17 -10.14 -48.19
CA ASP A 140 -14.43 -10.77 -48.63
C ASP A 140 -15.33 -9.78 -49.39
N LEU A 141 -15.43 -8.54 -48.89
CA LEU A 141 -16.20 -7.47 -49.55
C LEU A 141 -15.62 -7.15 -50.93
N SER A 142 -14.31 -6.94 -51.02
CA SER A 142 -13.61 -6.66 -52.28
C SER A 142 -13.82 -7.77 -53.32
N ASP A 143 -13.69 -9.03 -52.91
CA ASP A 143 -13.87 -10.19 -53.78
C ASP A 143 -15.33 -10.34 -54.23
N THR A 144 -16.28 -10.07 -53.34
CA THR A 144 -17.72 -10.08 -53.63
C THR A 144 -18.08 -8.97 -54.63
N GLU A 145 -17.55 -7.76 -54.45
CA GLU A 145 -17.74 -6.65 -55.38
C GLU A 145 -17.17 -6.96 -56.77
N ALA A 146 -15.97 -7.56 -56.84
CA ALA A 146 -15.35 -7.98 -58.08
C ALA A 146 -16.17 -9.07 -58.80
N THR A 147 -16.71 -10.04 -58.05
CA THR A 147 -17.57 -11.11 -58.57
C THR A 147 -18.88 -10.53 -59.09
N LEU A 148 -19.54 -9.68 -58.30
CA LEU A 148 -20.76 -8.99 -58.71
C LEU A 148 -20.56 -8.18 -60.01
N ALA A 149 -19.42 -7.51 -60.16
CA ALA A 149 -19.10 -6.78 -61.38
C ALA A 149 -18.93 -7.72 -62.60
N LYS A 150 -18.32 -8.90 -62.41
CA LYS A 150 -18.20 -9.93 -63.47
C LYS A 150 -19.57 -10.51 -63.82
N ASP A 151 -20.39 -10.85 -62.84
CA ASP A 151 -21.72 -11.43 -63.06
C ASP A 151 -22.65 -10.45 -63.78
N LYS A 152 -22.61 -9.16 -63.44
CA LYS A 152 -23.33 -8.11 -64.17
C LYS A 152 -22.92 -8.06 -65.65
N LYS A 153 -21.62 -8.14 -65.94
CA LYS A 153 -21.13 -8.17 -67.33
C LYS A 153 -21.55 -9.45 -68.05
N PHE A 154 -21.47 -10.60 -67.37
CA PHE A 154 -21.88 -11.88 -67.93
C PHE A 154 -23.38 -11.90 -68.26
N SER A 155 -24.23 -11.45 -67.33
CA SER A 155 -25.69 -11.33 -67.56
C SER A 155 -26.00 -10.47 -68.79
N ALA A 156 -25.41 -9.28 -68.90
CA ALA A 156 -25.63 -8.41 -70.05
C ALA A 156 -25.13 -9.04 -71.38
N GLY A 157 -24.06 -9.83 -71.33
CA GLY A 157 -23.56 -10.60 -72.48
C GLY A 157 -24.48 -11.77 -72.86
N LEU A 158 -25.05 -12.45 -71.86
CA LEU A 158 -26.01 -13.52 -72.05
C LEU A 158 -27.29 -12.98 -72.70
N ASP A 159 -27.84 -11.86 -72.21
CA ASP A 159 -29.03 -11.23 -72.77
C ASP A 159 -28.86 -10.91 -74.26
N LYS A 160 -27.72 -10.32 -74.65
CA LYS A 160 -27.39 -10.05 -76.06
C LYS A 160 -27.31 -11.34 -76.87
N SER A 161 -26.63 -12.35 -76.33
CA SER A 161 -26.43 -13.63 -77.00
C SER A 161 -27.76 -14.37 -77.20
N CYS A 162 -28.64 -14.37 -76.21
CA CYS A 162 -29.99 -14.91 -76.29
C CYS A 162 -30.82 -14.18 -77.36
N ALA A 163 -30.77 -12.85 -77.41
CA ALA A 163 -31.45 -12.07 -78.43
C ALA A 163 -30.93 -12.39 -79.85
N THR A 164 -29.61 -12.45 -80.04
CA THR A 164 -28.99 -12.81 -81.32
C THR A 164 -29.39 -14.23 -81.74
N LYS A 165 -29.30 -15.21 -80.84
CA LYS A 165 -29.67 -16.61 -81.15
C LYS A 165 -31.15 -16.78 -81.45
N ALA A 166 -32.02 -16.02 -80.78
CA ALA A 166 -33.45 -16.01 -81.09
C ALA A 166 -33.71 -15.49 -82.51
N ALA A 167 -33.07 -14.39 -82.90
CA ALA A 167 -33.18 -13.84 -84.25
C ALA A 167 -32.64 -14.80 -85.33
N GLU A 168 -31.45 -15.37 -85.11
CA GLU A 168 -30.87 -16.39 -86.01
C GLU A 168 -31.79 -17.61 -86.16
N TRP A 169 -32.43 -18.05 -85.06
CA TRP A 169 -33.36 -19.16 -85.07
C TRP A 169 -34.65 -18.84 -85.84
N GLU A 170 -35.24 -17.66 -85.64
CA GLU A 170 -36.41 -17.22 -86.40
C GLU A 170 -36.14 -17.17 -87.91
N GLU A 171 -35.02 -16.57 -88.31
CA GLU A 171 -34.63 -16.47 -89.72
C GLU A 171 -34.48 -17.87 -90.34
N ARG A 172 -33.70 -18.74 -89.69
CA ARG A 172 -33.55 -20.13 -90.12
C ARG A 172 -34.87 -20.89 -90.20
N SER A 173 -35.79 -20.63 -89.26
CA SER A 173 -37.10 -21.28 -89.24
C SER A 173 -37.95 -20.83 -90.42
N LYS A 174 -37.91 -19.54 -90.79
CA LYS A 174 -38.61 -19.02 -91.97
C LYS A 174 -38.05 -19.62 -93.26
N THR A 175 -36.74 -19.59 -93.47
CA THR A 175 -36.10 -20.13 -94.68
C THR A 175 -36.35 -21.64 -94.87
N ARG A 176 -36.58 -22.40 -93.79
CA ARG A 176 -36.92 -23.84 -93.87
C ARG A 176 -38.39 -24.13 -94.15
N ALA A 177 -39.27 -23.15 -93.97
CA ALA A 177 -40.70 -23.28 -94.20
C ALA A 177 -41.12 -22.86 -95.63
N GLU A 178 -40.20 -22.24 -96.37
CA GLU A 178 -40.27 -21.96 -97.82
C GLU A 178 -39.72 -23.14 -98.63
#